data_AF-A0A7V6BZ18-F1
#
_entry.id   AF-A0A7V6BZ18-F1
#
_cell.length_a   1.000
_cell.length_b   1.000
_cell.length_c   1.000
_cell.angle_alpha   90.00
_cell.angle_beta   90.00
_cell.angle_gamma   90.00
#
_symmetry.space_group_name_H-M   'P 1'
#
loop_
_entity.id
_entity.type
_entity.pdbx_description
1 polymer ?
#
loop_
_entity_poly.entity_id
_entity_poly.type
_entity_poly.pdbx_seq_one_letter_code
_entity_poly.pdbx_strand_id
1 'polypeptide(L)'
;MKRILIYFLICLSFALAQSPTLERIKEHNELNCGVSGLQAGSFVELVDGGLIGFSAEFCRAIAVAILDSSQNVIYIPLNGQSQFPSITSGDSDILVGDISLSAIRDIALSIEFGPAYFHKDDKHYAPVIAEGDSDWKEIVSWLIFALIQAEEWGLNSDNIDGPVEGETNLVRRDLFANYEAGLSKQIGLEPNSLSRMIRAVGNYGEIYDRHFGSQALVSTPRGLNDIWQNGGMLYAPPFSTSP
;
A
#
# COMPACT_ATOMS: atom_id res chain seq x y z
N MET A 1 32.36 -51.15 -23.19
CA MET A 1 31.45 -50.03 -23.54
C MET A 1 30.89 -49.44 -22.25
N LYS A 2 31.48 -48.35 -21.73
CA LYS A 2 31.00 -47.65 -20.52
C LYS A 2 29.99 -46.59 -20.95
N ARG A 3 28.72 -46.73 -20.57
CA ARG A 3 27.68 -45.73 -20.79
C ARG A 3 27.86 -44.62 -19.76
N ILE A 4 28.28 -43.44 -20.20
CA ILE A 4 28.34 -42.22 -19.40
C ILE A 4 26.91 -41.67 -19.35
N LEU A 5 26.30 -41.70 -18.17
CA LEU A 5 24.98 -41.14 -17.91
C LEU A 5 25.17 -39.65 -17.56
N ILE A 6 24.89 -38.77 -18.52
CA ILE A 6 24.89 -37.31 -18.31
C ILE A 6 23.57 -36.96 -17.61
N TYR A 7 23.64 -36.60 -16.33
CA TYR A 7 22.52 -35.99 -15.63
C TYR A 7 22.39 -34.53 -16.09
N PHE A 8 21.34 -34.25 -16.86
CA PHE A 8 20.93 -32.88 -17.19
C PHE A 8 20.35 -32.28 -15.90
N LEU A 9 21.10 -31.41 -15.23
CA LEU A 9 20.60 -30.64 -14.11
C LEU A 9 19.60 -29.61 -14.67
N ILE A 10 18.31 -29.95 -14.65
CA ILE A 10 17.24 -28.99 -14.96
C ILE A 10 17.26 -27.96 -13.82
N CYS A 11 17.85 -26.80 -14.09
CA CYS A 11 17.73 -25.64 -13.23
C CYS A 11 16.27 -25.18 -13.35
N LEU A 12 15.43 -25.52 -12.36
CA LEU A 12 14.09 -25.00 -12.26
C LEU A 12 14.22 -23.52 -11.90
N SER A 13 14.26 -22.66 -12.92
CA SER A 13 14.09 -21.23 -12.72
C SER A 13 12.70 -21.04 -12.15
N PHE A 14 12.58 -20.76 -10.85
CA PHE A 14 11.36 -20.16 -10.33
C PHE A 14 11.21 -18.85 -11.10
N ALA A 15 10.26 -18.80 -12.04
CA ALA A 15 9.80 -17.52 -12.54
C ALA A 15 9.32 -16.75 -11.32
N LEU A 16 9.96 -15.62 -11.02
CA LEU A 16 9.38 -14.66 -10.09
C LEU A 16 7.99 -14.34 -10.66
N ALA A 17 6.97 -14.55 -9.84
CA ALA A 17 5.63 -14.16 -10.20
C ALA A 17 5.68 -12.65 -10.52
N GLN A 18 5.32 -12.30 -11.76
CA GLN A 18 5.57 -10.97 -12.30
C GLN A 18 4.20 -10.35 -12.58
N SER A 19 3.80 -9.45 -11.69
CA SER A 19 2.55 -8.70 -11.82
C SER A 19 2.58 -7.89 -13.13
N PRO A 20 1.66 -8.14 -14.09
CA PRO A 20 1.56 -7.31 -15.30
C PRO A 20 1.22 -5.85 -14.98
N THR A 21 0.54 -5.58 -13.86
CA THR A 21 0.29 -4.21 -13.41
C THR A 21 1.57 -3.53 -12.92
N LEU A 22 2.37 -4.21 -12.10
CA LEU A 22 3.68 -3.69 -11.66
C LEU A 22 4.62 -3.43 -12.84
N GLU A 23 4.67 -4.35 -13.81
CA GLU A 23 5.47 -4.18 -15.03
C GLU A 23 5.07 -2.92 -15.78
N ARG A 24 3.76 -2.74 -16.01
CA ARG A 24 3.21 -1.60 -16.75
C ARG A 24 3.48 -0.26 -16.05
N ILE A 25 3.33 -0.23 -14.72
CA ILE A 25 3.66 0.96 -13.89
C ILE A 25 5.13 1.33 -14.06
N LYS A 26 6.03 0.34 -13.98
CA LYS A 26 7.48 0.56 -14.15
C LYS A 26 7.85 0.97 -15.57
N GLU A 27 7.21 0.39 -16.58
CA GLU A 27 7.46 0.70 -17.99
C GLU A 27 7.05 2.15 -18.33
N HIS A 28 5.89 2.58 -17.86
CA HIS A 28 5.40 3.94 -18.09
C HIS A 28 5.95 4.96 -17.08
N ASN A 29 6.58 4.48 -16.00
CA ASN A 29 7.10 5.29 -14.91
C ASN A 29 6.03 6.17 -14.24
N GLU A 30 4.80 5.70 -14.17
CA GLU A 30 3.65 6.39 -13.58
C GLU A 30 2.66 5.39 -12.97
N LEU A 31 2.06 5.78 -11.83
CA LEU A 31 0.95 5.06 -11.21
C LEU A 31 -0.38 5.78 -11.52
N ASN A 32 -1.29 5.11 -12.23
CA ASN A 32 -2.65 5.59 -12.46
C ASN A 32 -3.53 5.24 -11.25
N CYS A 33 -3.78 6.22 -10.40
CA CYS A 33 -4.56 6.09 -9.18
C CYS A 33 -5.97 6.64 -9.37
N GLY A 34 -6.96 5.75 -9.42
CA GLY A 34 -8.37 6.11 -9.42
C GLY A 34 -8.81 6.55 -8.02
N VAL A 35 -9.38 7.75 -7.90
CA VAL A 35 -9.81 8.30 -6.61
C VAL A 35 -11.31 8.52 -6.60
N SER A 36 -12.02 7.74 -5.77
CA SER A 36 -13.44 7.94 -5.47
C SER A 36 -13.63 8.87 -4.27
N GLY A 37 -14.86 9.35 -4.09
CA GLY A 37 -15.26 10.07 -2.88
C GLY A 37 -14.89 11.53 -2.91
N LEU A 38 -14.91 12.16 -4.09
CA LEU A 38 -14.53 13.57 -4.29
C LEU A 38 -15.64 14.55 -3.87
N GLN A 39 -16.17 14.39 -2.66
CA GLN A 39 -17.22 15.26 -2.11
C GLN A 39 -16.62 16.30 -1.15
N ALA A 40 -17.28 17.45 -1.01
CA ALA A 40 -16.90 18.43 0.02
C ALA A 40 -17.06 17.80 1.41
N GLY A 41 -15.98 17.76 2.19
CA GLY A 41 -15.91 17.02 3.46
C GLY A 41 -15.37 15.59 3.33
N SER A 42 -15.10 15.13 2.11
CA SER A 42 -14.42 13.87 1.80
C SER A 42 -12.97 14.13 1.39
N PHE A 43 -12.22 14.77 2.29
CA PHE A 43 -10.77 14.63 2.51
C PHE A 43 -9.84 14.61 1.28
N VAL A 44 -10.25 15.22 0.17
CA VAL A 44 -9.50 15.29 -1.09
C VAL A 44 -9.65 16.70 -1.68
N GLU A 45 -8.55 17.42 -1.80
CA GLU A 45 -8.44 18.73 -2.43
C GLU A 45 -7.65 18.59 -3.74
N LEU A 46 -8.25 19.03 -4.84
CA LEU A 46 -7.52 19.24 -6.09
C LEU A 46 -6.71 20.52 -5.95
N VAL A 47 -5.39 20.39 -6.06
CA VAL A 47 -4.45 21.52 -6.09
C VAL A 47 -3.83 21.61 -7.48
N ASP A 48 -3.21 22.75 -7.82
CA ASP A 48 -2.51 22.88 -9.09
C ASP A 48 -1.47 21.75 -9.26
N GLY A 49 -1.74 20.86 -10.21
CA GLY A 49 -0.86 19.72 -10.54
C GLY A 49 -1.03 18.47 -9.68
N GLY A 50 -2.03 18.37 -8.80
CA GLY A 50 -2.20 17.16 -7.99
C GLY A 50 -3.46 17.06 -7.15
N LEU A 51 -3.50 16.03 -6.32
CA LEU A 51 -4.61 15.71 -5.44
C LEU A 51 -4.06 15.45 -4.02
N ILE A 52 -4.48 16.26 -3.05
CA ILE A 52 -4.10 16.12 -1.65
C ILE A 52 -5.25 15.48 -0.91
N GLY A 53 -5.02 14.35 -0.24
CA GLY A 53 -6.06 13.75 0.58
C GLY A 53 -5.61 12.46 1.21
N PHE A 54 -6.34 12.03 2.24
CA PHE A 54 -5.97 10.83 3.00
C PHE A 54 -5.82 9.61 2.11
N SER A 55 -6.79 9.32 1.24
CA SER A 55 -6.70 8.19 0.30
C SER A 55 -5.61 8.39 -0.76
N ALA A 56 -5.31 9.64 -1.13
CA ALA A 56 -4.29 9.97 -2.12
C ALA A 56 -2.86 9.73 -1.61
N GLU A 57 -2.64 9.81 -0.30
CA GLU A 57 -1.36 9.50 0.35
C GLU A 57 -0.96 8.05 0.12
N PHE A 58 -1.92 7.12 0.08
CA PHE A 58 -1.62 5.71 -0.21
C PHE A 58 -1.11 5.54 -1.65
N CYS A 59 -1.65 6.29 -2.62
CA CYS A 59 -1.10 6.28 -3.97
C CYS A 59 0.29 6.92 -4.06
N ARG A 60 0.55 8.00 -3.30
CA ARG A 60 1.92 8.55 -3.18
C ARG A 60 2.87 7.53 -2.57
N ALA A 61 2.45 6.84 -1.52
CA ALA A 61 3.24 5.82 -0.83
C ALA A 61 3.62 4.70 -1.80
N ILE A 62 2.64 4.18 -2.54
CA ILE A 62 2.84 3.13 -3.54
C ILE A 62 3.78 3.59 -4.67
N ALA A 63 3.62 4.81 -5.18
CA ALA A 63 4.52 5.36 -6.19
C ALA A 63 5.95 5.55 -5.67
N VAL A 64 6.15 5.99 -4.42
CA VAL A 64 7.50 6.06 -3.84
C VAL A 64 8.11 4.67 -3.72
N ALA A 65 7.34 3.67 -3.27
CA ALA A 65 7.87 2.31 -3.12
C ALA A 65 8.27 1.69 -4.47
N ILE A 66 7.48 1.91 -5.53
CA ILE A 66 7.66 1.28 -6.84
C ILE A 66 8.61 2.08 -7.75
N LEU A 67 8.41 3.40 -7.81
CA LEU A 67 9.03 4.30 -8.78
C LEU A 67 10.10 5.22 -8.18
N ASP A 68 10.29 5.16 -6.85
CA ASP A 68 11.16 6.08 -6.12
C ASP A 68 10.81 7.58 -6.34
N SER A 69 9.52 7.86 -6.56
CA SER A 69 9.01 9.21 -6.80
C SER A 69 7.62 9.40 -6.19
N SER A 70 7.45 10.48 -5.43
CA SER A 70 6.13 10.92 -4.95
C SER A 70 5.33 11.72 -5.99
N GLN A 71 5.95 12.05 -7.12
CA GLN A 71 5.36 12.88 -8.17
C GLN A 71 4.79 12.07 -9.34
N ASN A 72 5.18 10.81 -9.46
CA ASN A 72 4.82 9.96 -10.59
C ASN A 72 3.48 9.26 -10.34
N VAL A 73 2.45 10.06 -10.05
CA VAL A 73 1.07 9.62 -9.79
C VAL A 73 0.13 10.42 -10.67
N ILE A 74 -0.63 9.72 -11.51
CA ILE A 74 -1.76 10.28 -12.23
C ILE A 74 -3.03 10.00 -11.44
N TYR A 75 -3.64 11.05 -10.90
CA TYR A 75 -4.90 10.93 -10.18
C TYR A 75 -6.09 11.02 -11.13
N ILE A 76 -6.88 9.96 -11.19
CA ILE A 76 -8.07 9.86 -12.04
C ILE A 76 -9.30 10.06 -11.15
N PRO A 77 -10.00 11.21 -11.25
CA PRO A 77 -11.17 11.46 -10.42
C PRO A 77 -12.36 10.60 -10.87
N LEU A 78 -12.93 9.82 -9.96
CA LEU A 78 -13.98 8.85 -10.26
C LEU A 78 -15.23 9.08 -9.40
N ASN A 79 -16.38 8.65 -9.93
CA ASN A 79 -17.64 8.62 -9.21
C ASN A 79 -18.14 7.17 -9.09
N GLY A 80 -19.26 6.97 -8.38
CA GLY A 80 -19.80 5.63 -8.14
C GLY A 80 -20.17 4.82 -9.40
N GLN A 81 -20.36 5.48 -10.56
CA GLN A 81 -20.63 4.82 -11.83
C GLN A 81 -19.35 4.44 -12.58
N SER A 82 -18.31 5.29 -12.51
CA SER A 82 -17.08 5.10 -13.28
C SER A 82 -15.96 4.37 -12.54
N GLN A 83 -16.02 4.27 -11.21
CA GLN A 83 -14.91 3.72 -10.41
C GLN A 83 -14.53 2.28 -10.78
N PHE A 84 -15.48 1.33 -10.77
CA PHE A 84 -15.18 -0.07 -11.06
C PHE A 84 -14.88 -0.33 -12.54
N PRO A 85 -15.56 0.30 -13.51
CA PRO A 85 -15.13 0.24 -14.90
C PRO A 85 -13.70 0.72 -15.13
N SER A 86 -13.23 1.73 -14.39
CA SER A 86 -11.86 2.24 -14.55
C SER A 86 -10.79 1.21 -14.16
N ILE A 87 -11.01 0.42 -13.10
CA ILE A 87 -10.05 -0.63 -12.72
C ILE A 87 -10.13 -1.84 -13.66
N THR A 88 -11.34 -2.27 -14.05
CA THR A 88 -11.50 -3.48 -14.89
C THR A 88 -11.13 -3.26 -16.35
N SER A 89 -11.13 -2.02 -16.83
CA SER A 89 -10.63 -1.66 -18.17
C SER A 89 -9.12 -1.40 -18.22
N GLY A 90 -8.46 -1.30 -17.05
CA GLY A 90 -7.04 -0.97 -16.95
C GLY A 90 -6.72 0.53 -17.06
N ASP A 91 -7.73 1.41 -17.02
CA ASP A 91 -7.52 2.87 -16.95
C ASP A 91 -6.86 3.26 -15.63
N SER A 92 -7.25 2.62 -14.53
CA SER A 92 -6.61 2.75 -13.21
C SER A 92 -5.84 1.49 -12.85
N ASP A 93 -4.70 1.63 -12.17
CA ASP A 93 -3.92 0.52 -11.60
C ASP A 93 -4.44 0.14 -10.20
N ILE A 94 -4.98 1.11 -9.47
CA ILE A 94 -5.57 0.95 -8.14
C ILE A 94 -6.71 1.95 -7.97
N LEU A 95 -7.76 1.57 -7.24
CA LEU A 95 -8.76 2.52 -6.73
C LEU A 95 -8.59 2.73 -5.24
N VAL A 96 -8.64 3.99 -4.83
CA VAL A 96 -8.67 4.41 -3.43
C VAL A 96 -9.83 5.40 -3.23
N GLY A 97 -10.24 5.60 -1.98
CA GLY A 97 -11.31 6.52 -1.61
C GLY A 97 -12.29 5.93 -0.61
N ASP A 98 -13.53 6.40 -0.65
CA ASP A 98 -14.66 6.00 0.20
C ASP A 98 -15.35 4.69 -0.28
N ILE A 99 -14.54 3.71 -0.70
CA ILE A 99 -15.03 2.47 -1.28
C ILE A 99 -15.22 1.42 -0.19
N SER A 100 -16.47 1.21 0.23
CA SER A 100 -16.81 0.17 1.21
C SER A 100 -16.51 -1.23 0.68
N LEU A 101 -15.69 -1.96 1.45
CA LEU A 101 -15.47 -3.41 1.34
C LEU A 101 -16.83 -4.13 1.34
N SER A 102 -17.07 -4.98 0.34
CA SER A 102 -18.34 -5.67 0.17
C SER A 102 -18.16 -7.03 -0.45
N ALA A 103 -18.55 -8.08 0.27
CA ALA A 103 -18.47 -9.46 -0.21
C ALA A 103 -19.22 -9.68 -1.53
N ILE A 104 -20.36 -8.99 -1.73
CA ILE A 104 -21.12 -9.12 -2.98
C ILE A 104 -20.34 -8.50 -4.15
N ARG A 105 -19.70 -7.34 -3.94
CA ARG A 105 -18.92 -6.67 -4.99
C ARG A 105 -17.65 -7.46 -5.32
N ASP A 106 -16.99 -7.99 -4.30
CA ASP A 106 -15.78 -8.83 -4.42
C ASP A 106 -16.04 -10.08 -5.28
N ILE A 107 -17.24 -10.66 -5.20
CA ILE A 107 -17.61 -11.83 -6.01
C ILE A 107 -18.14 -11.43 -7.41
N ALA A 108 -18.78 -10.27 -7.54
CA ALA A 108 -19.59 -9.95 -8.72
C ALA A 108 -18.94 -9.01 -9.74
N LEU A 109 -17.88 -8.27 -9.38
CA LEU A 109 -17.37 -7.16 -10.21
C LEU A 109 -15.99 -7.39 -10.84
N SER A 110 -15.44 -8.60 -10.77
CA SER A 110 -14.07 -8.90 -11.22
C SER A 110 -13.04 -7.91 -10.67
N ILE A 111 -13.17 -7.64 -9.37
CA ILE A 111 -12.29 -6.82 -8.57
C ILE A 111 -11.89 -7.61 -7.35
N GLU A 112 -10.80 -7.20 -6.72
CA GLU A 112 -10.40 -7.67 -5.41
C GLU A 112 -10.18 -6.48 -4.49
N PHE A 113 -10.52 -6.66 -3.22
CA PHE A 113 -10.17 -5.68 -2.19
C PHE A 113 -8.82 -5.99 -1.55
N GLY A 114 -8.04 -4.94 -1.30
CA GLY A 114 -6.90 -5.00 -0.37
C GLY A 114 -7.35 -4.89 1.09
N PRO A 115 -6.39 -4.69 2.02
CA PRO A 115 -6.72 -4.50 3.43
C PRO A 115 -7.53 -3.22 3.66
N ALA A 116 -8.49 -3.30 4.59
CA ALA A 116 -9.19 -2.10 5.05
C ALA A 116 -8.19 -1.14 5.70
N TYR A 117 -8.16 0.11 5.23
CA TYR A 117 -7.27 1.16 5.75
C TYR A 117 -8.04 2.26 6.49
N PHE A 118 -9.37 2.28 6.43
CA PHE A 118 -10.19 3.28 7.13
C PHE A 118 -11.55 2.72 7.55
N HIS A 119 -12.00 3.10 8.73
CA HIS A 119 -13.22 2.64 9.37
C HIS A 119 -14.07 3.84 9.79
N LYS A 120 -15.33 3.85 9.36
CA LYS A 120 -16.29 4.90 9.70
C LYS A 120 -17.69 4.30 9.81
N ASP A 121 -18.30 4.44 10.97
CA ASP A 121 -19.61 3.87 11.27
C ASP A 121 -19.64 2.36 10.96
N ASP A 122 -20.51 1.92 10.04
CA ASP A 122 -20.65 0.55 9.56
C ASP A 122 -19.83 0.25 8.29
N LYS A 123 -18.96 1.18 7.88
CA LYS A 123 -18.17 1.09 6.64
C LYS A 123 -16.69 0.85 6.92
N HIS A 124 -16.11 0.00 6.08
CA HIS A 124 -14.68 -0.27 6.06
C HIS A 124 -14.19 0.01 4.64
N TYR A 125 -13.34 1.02 4.47
CA TYR A 125 -12.79 1.39 3.19
C TYR A 125 -11.50 0.65 2.94
N ALA A 126 -11.38 0.12 1.73
CA ALA A 126 -10.25 -0.67 1.28
C ALA A 126 -9.91 -0.24 -0.16
N PRO A 127 -8.64 -0.38 -0.58
CA PRO A 127 -8.29 -0.18 -1.98
C PRO A 127 -8.91 -1.29 -2.81
N VAL A 128 -9.13 -1.02 -4.09
CA VAL A 128 -9.64 -1.98 -5.06
C VAL A 128 -8.64 -2.17 -6.17
N ILE A 129 -8.45 -3.42 -6.55
CA ILE A 129 -7.57 -3.88 -7.61
C ILE A 129 -8.40 -4.71 -8.61
N ALA A 130 -7.98 -4.81 -9.86
CA ALA A 130 -8.59 -5.71 -10.82
C ALA A 130 -8.34 -7.18 -10.41
N GLU A 131 -9.33 -8.05 -10.59
CA GLU A 131 -9.13 -9.48 -10.42
C GLU A 131 -8.16 -10.03 -11.48
N GLY A 132 -7.36 -11.05 -11.11
CA GLY A 132 -6.48 -11.76 -12.05
C GLY A 132 -5.01 -11.34 -11.98
N ASP A 133 -4.65 -10.43 -11.07
CA ASP A 133 -3.27 -10.04 -10.77
C ASP A 133 -3.02 -10.16 -9.25
N SER A 134 -2.91 -11.40 -8.77
CA SER A 134 -2.73 -11.69 -7.33
C SER A 134 -1.44 -11.08 -6.78
N ASP A 135 -0.38 -11.06 -7.58
CA ASP A 135 0.90 -10.46 -7.21
C ASP A 135 0.73 -8.96 -6.97
N TRP A 136 -0.05 -8.26 -7.80
CA TRP A 136 -0.36 -6.84 -7.59
C TRP A 136 -1.15 -6.60 -6.31
N LYS A 137 -2.16 -7.42 -6.04
CA LYS A 137 -2.91 -7.37 -4.78
C LYS A 137 -1.99 -7.58 -3.58
N GLU A 138 -1.07 -8.53 -3.65
CA GLU A 138 -0.08 -8.79 -2.60
C GLU A 138 0.84 -7.59 -2.40
N ILE A 139 1.38 -7.01 -3.47
CA ILE A 139 2.20 -5.78 -3.43
C ILE A 139 1.44 -4.67 -2.71
N VAL A 140 0.23 -4.32 -3.17
CA VAL A 140 -0.57 -3.23 -2.59
C VAL A 140 -0.88 -3.51 -1.11
N SER A 141 -1.22 -4.75 -0.78
CA SER A 141 -1.51 -5.15 0.61
C SER A 141 -0.30 -4.95 1.51
N TRP A 142 0.87 -5.42 1.09
CA TRP A 142 2.11 -5.30 1.87
C TRP A 142 2.60 -3.87 2.02
N LEU A 143 2.40 -3.02 1.00
CA LEU A 143 2.70 -1.59 1.10
C LEU A 143 1.83 -0.90 2.15
N ILE A 144 0.53 -1.22 2.20
CA ILE A 144 -0.37 -0.68 3.24
C ILE A 144 -0.02 -1.23 4.62
N PHE A 145 0.24 -2.53 4.73
CA PHE A 145 0.64 -3.14 5.98
C PHE A 145 1.97 -2.60 6.50
N ALA A 146 2.90 -2.21 5.63
CA ALA A 146 4.17 -1.61 6.06
C ALA A 146 3.96 -0.25 6.74
N LEU A 147 3.03 0.56 6.25
CA LEU A 147 2.66 1.84 6.88
C LEU A 147 2.05 1.62 8.28
N ILE A 148 1.17 0.62 8.42
CA ILE A 148 0.55 0.26 9.70
C ILE A 148 1.58 -0.33 10.66
N GLN A 149 2.45 -1.23 10.17
CA GLN A 149 3.47 -1.87 10.98
C GLN A 149 4.49 -0.88 11.51
N ALA A 150 4.88 0.10 10.69
CA ALA A 150 5.76 1.17 11.09
C ALA A 150 5.17 1.95 12.28
N GLU A 151 3.89 2.31 12.20
CA GLU A 151 3.20 2.97 13.32
C GLU A 151 3.17 2.09 14.58
N GLU A 152 2.77 0.82 14.45
CA GLU A 152 2.72 -0.13 15.57
C GLU A 152 4.08 -0.27 16.27
N TRP A 153 5.18 -0.14 15.52
CA TRP A 153 6.54 -0.24 16.04
C TRP A 153 7.15 1.09 16.48
N GLY A 154 6.43 2.20 16.33
CA GLY A 154 6.94 3.55 16.64
C GLY A 154 7.97 4.06 15.63
N LEU A 155 8.00 3.48 14.42
CA LEU A 155 8.82 3.92 13.31
C LEU A 155 8.07 4.97 12.50
N ASN A 156 8.74 6.04 12.11
CA ASN A 156 8.14 7.19 11.43
C ASN A 156 9.11 7.81 10.43
N SER A 157 8.67 8.87 9.73
CA SER A 157 9.48 9.56 8.73
C SER A 157 10.81 10.11 9.27
N ASP A 158 10.88 10.51 10.54
CA ASP A 158 12.07 11.07 11.18
C ASP A 158 13.11 10.00 11.57
N ASN A 159 12.67 8.80 11.96
CA ASN A 159 13.51 7.82 12.62
C ASN A 159 13.78 6.54 11.79
N ILE A 160 13.09 6.35 10.66
CA ILE A 160 13.24 5.14 9.82
C ILE A 160 14.67 4.98 9.28
N ASP A 161 15.37 6.08 9.00
CA ASP A 161 16.82 6.10 8.69
C ASP A 161 17.63 6.94 9.69
N GLY A 162 16.95 7.48 10.70
CA GLY A 162 17.49 8.45 11.63
C GLY A 162 17.92 7.85 12.96
N PRO A 163 18.32 8.70 13.92
CA PRO A 163 18.45 8.32 15.31
C PRO A 163 17.12 7.80 15.85
N VAL A 164 17.17 6.70 16.58
CA VAL A 164 16.01 6.13 17.24
C VAL A 164 16.27 6.11 18.74
N GLU A 165 15.33 6.62 19.52
CA GLU A 165 15.40 6.58 20.98
C GLU A 165 14.90 5.24 21.52
N GLY A 166 15.68 4.67 22.43
CA GLY A 166 15.35 3.43 23.12
C GLY A 166 15.76 2.16 22.37
N GLU A 167 16.26 1.17 23.12
CA GLU A 167 16.74 -0.11 22.59
C GLU A 167 15.65 -0.88 21.84
N THR A 168 14.41 -0.86 22.35
CA THR A 168 13.28 -1.54 21.71
C THR A 168 13.00 -1.03 20.30
N ASN A 169 13.04 0.29 20.09
CA ASN A 169 12.76 0.88 18.79
C ASN A 169 13.94 0.68 17.82
N LEU A 170 15.18 0.72 18.32
CA LEU A 170 16.36 0.35 17.53
C LEU A 170 16.24 -1.08 17.00
N VAL A 171 15.90 -2.04 17.87
CA VAL A 171 15.68 -3.44 17.47
C VAL A 171 14.54 -3.55 16.44
N ARG A 172 13.42 -2.84 16.64
CA ARG A 172 12.29 -2.85 15.69
C ARG A 172 12.66 -2.28 14.33
N ARG A 173 13.43 -1.17 14.27
CA ARG A 173 13.92 -0.61 13.01
C ARG A 173 14.82 -1.60 12.27
N ASP A 174 15.76 -2.22 12.99
CA ASP A 174 16.68 -3.17 12.39
C ASP A 174 15.93 -4.44 11.91
N LEU A 175 14.91 -4.91 12.64
CA LEU A 175 14.01 -5.97 12.20
C LEU A 175 13.23 -5.58 10.95
N PHE A 176 12.67 -4.37 10.92
CA PHE A 176 11.93 -3.85 9.77
C PHE A 176 12.80 -3.87 8.51
N ALA A 177 14.01 -3.31 8.58
CA ALA A 177 14.96 -3.29 7.46
C ALA A 177 15.34 -4.71 7.00
N ASN A 178 15.51 -5.65 7.92
CA ASN A 178 15.81 -7.04 7.58
C ASN A 178 14.64 -7.74 6.87
N TYR A 179 13.41 -7.56 7.36
CA TYR A 179 12.22 -8.15 6.72
C TYR A 179 11.93 -7.52 5.37
N GLU A 180 12.08 -6.20 5.27
CA GLU A 180 11.92 -5.45 4.04
C GLU A 180 12.80 -5.97 2.91
N ALA A 181 14.07 -6.24 3.18
CA ALA A 181 15.01 -6.72 2.16
C ALA A 181 14.55 -8.06 1.55
N GLY A 182 14.00 -8.96 2.37
CA GLY A 182 13.43 -10.22 1.92
C GLY A 182 12.11 -10.04 1.19
N LEU A 183 11.20 -9.25 1.76
CA LEU A 183 9.86 -9.00 1.24
C LEU A 183 9.93 -8.30 -0.12
N SER A 184 10.63 -7.16 -0.21
CA SER A 184 10.76 -6.36 -1.44
C SER A 184 11.21 -7.21 -2.61
N LYS A 185 12.21 -8.08 -2.39
CA LYS A 185 12.71 -8.98 -3.43
C LYS A 185 11.66 -10.00 -3.89
N GLN A 186 10.85 -10.52 -2.98
CA GLN A 186 9.80 -11.50 -3.32
C GLN A 186 8.67 -10.88 -4.12
N ILE A 187 8.30 -9.63 -3.81
CA ILE A 187 7.23 -8.89 -4.50
C ILE A 187 7.74 -8.02 -5.66
N GLY A 188 8.99 -8.22 -6.10
CA GLY A 188 9.55 -7.56 -7.27
C GLY A 188 9.88 -6.06 -7.10
N LEU A 189 10.04 -5.58 -5.87
CA LEU A 189 10.44 -4.20 -5.55
C LEU A 189 11.93 -4.09 -5.22
N GLU A 190 12.47 -2.88 -5.38
CA GLU A 190 13.85 -2.58 -4.99
C GLU A 190 14.05 -2.77 -3.48
N PRO A 191 15.24 -3.19 -3.04
CA PRO A 191 15.61 -3.16 -1.62
C PRO A 191 15.37 -1.75 -1.05
N ASN A 192 14.94 -1.69 0.21
CA ASN A 192 14.66 -0.45 0.94
C ASN A 192 13.45 0.35 0.42
N SER A 193 12.60 -0.21 -0.46
CA SER A 193 11.40 0.47 -0.98
C SER A 193 10.38 0.88 0.09
N LEU A 194 10.15 0.07 1.12
CA LEU A 194 9.26 0.35 2.25
C LEU A 194 9.84 1.44 3.16
N SER A 195 11.13 1.38 3.47
CA SER A 195 11.81 2.42 4.26
C SER A 195 11.83 3.75 3.50
N ARG A 196 12.06 3.73 2.17
CA ARG A 196 11.94 4.93 1.32
C ARG A 196 10.51 5.48 1.35
N MET A 197 9.52 4.61 1.24
CA MET A 197 8.10 4.99 1.34
C MET A 197 7.80 5.66 2.68
N ILE A 198 8.14 5.03 3.81
CA ILE A 198 7.91 5.58 5.16
C ILE A 198 8.66 6.91 5.35
N ARG A 199 9.89 7.04 4.85
CA ARG A 199 10.62 8.30 4.90
C ARG A 199 9.89 9.41 4.15
N ALA A 200 9.32 9.10 2.99
CA ALA A 200 8.69 10.08 2.12
C ALA A 200 7.29 10.49 2.59
N VAL A 201 6.48 9.55 3.06
CA VAL A 201 5.07 9.79 3.40
C VAL A 201 4.75 9.64 4.89
N GLY A 202 5.65 9.10 5.69
CA GLY A 202 5.40 8.72 7.08
C GLY A 202 4.71 7.37 7.22
N ASN A 203 4.50 6.95 8.47
CA ASN A 203 3.68 5.79 8.82
C ASN A 203 2.18 6.10 8.69
N TYR A 204 1.31 5.12 8.96
CA TYR A 204 -0.14 5.31 8.91
C TYR A 204 -0.62 6.46 9.81
N GLY A 205 -0.12 6.54 11.04
CA GLY A 205 -0.50 7.57 12.01
C GLY A 205 -0.14 8.98 11.54
N GLU A 206 1.04 9.17 10.93
CA GLU A 206 1.45 10.45 10.34
C GLU A 206 0.54 10.84 9.16
N ILE A 207 0.21 9.88 8.29
CA ILE A 207 -0.75 10.08 7.19
C ILE A 207 -2.13 10.49 7.76
N TYR A 208 -2.61 9.79 8.79
CA TYR A 208 -3.88 10.09 9.45
C TYR A 208 -3.87 11.48 10.07
N ASP A 209 -2.84 11.82 10.84
CA ASP A 209 -2.75 13.09 11.58
C ASP A 209 -2.67 14.30 10.65
N ARG A 210 -2.03 14.18 9.48
CA ARG A 210 -2.04 15.25 8.46
C ARG A 210 -3.45 15.60 7.97
N HIS A 211 -4.38 14.64 7.96
CA HIS A 211 -5.70 14.81 7.37
C HIS A 211 -6.86 14.86 8.38
N PHE A 212 -6.65 14.32 9.58
CA PHE A 212 -7.68 14.19 10.62
C PHE A 212 -7.17 14.54 12.02
N GLY A 213 -5.89 14.85 12.17
CA GLY A 213 -5.29 15.22 13.45
C GLY A 213 -5.84 16.52 14.01
N SER A 214 -5.31 16.95 15.15
CA SER A 214 -5.79 18.16 15.85
C SER A 214 -5.69 19.45 15.04
N GLN A 215 -4.79 19.49 14.05
CA GLN A 215 -4.56 20.64 13.18
C GLN A 215 -5.32 20.55 11.84
N ALA A 216 -6.01 19.43 11.58
CA ALA A 216 -6.76 19.25 10.35
C ALA A 216 -8.05 20.07 10.36
N LEU A 217 -8.54 20.45 9.17
CA LEU A 217 -9.79 21.19 9.00
C LEU A 217 -10.99 20.46 9.63
N VAL A 218 -10.97 19.13 9.60
CA VAL A 218 -11.94 18.26 10.25
C VAL A 218 -11.19 17.29 11.15
N SER A 219 -11.01 17.66 12.40
CA SER A 219 -10.37 16.79 13.38
C SER A 219 -11.28 15.61 13.71
N THR A 220 -10.77 14.39 13.53
CA THR A 220 -11.49 13.15 13.78
C THR A 220 -10.63 12.27 14.69
N PRO A 221 -11.11 11.90 15.88
CA PRO A 221 -10.39 10.95 16.73
C PRO A 221 -10.20 9.60 16.02
N ARG A 222 -9.07 8.92 16.28
CA ARG A 222 -8.70 7.64 15.63
C ARG A 222 -9.82 6.60 15.72
N GLY A 223 -10.33 6.32 16.92
CA GLY A 223 -11.38 5.34 17.14
C GLY A 223 -11.00 3.97 16.55
N LEU A 224 -11.83 3.43 15.66
CA LEU A 224 -11.54 2.16 14.98
C LEU A 224 -10.31 2.24 14.05
N ASN A 225 -9.83 3.43 13.70
CA ASN A 225 -8.61 3.66 12.92
C ASN A 225 -7.35 3.73 13.79
N ASP A 226 -7.42 3.35 15.07
CA ASP A 226 -6.21 3.15 15.88
C ASP A 226 -5.58 1.78 15.58
N ILE A 227 -4.33 1.59 15.96
CA ILE A 227 -3.68 0.28 15.91
C ILE A 227 -4.39 -0.69 16.87
N TRP A 228 -4.40 -1.97 16.53
CA TRP A 228 -5.09 -3.00 17.31
C TRP A 228 -4.66 -3.05 18.79
N GLN A 229 -3.39 -2.75 19.08
CA GLN A 229 -2.84 -2.68 20.44
C GLN A 229 -3.50 -1.59 21.30
N ASN A 230 -4.06 -0.56 20.66
CA ASN A 230 -4.77 0.56 21.29
C ASN A 230 -6.30 0.38 21.24
N GLY A 231 -6.81 -0.78 20.84
CA GLY A 231 -8.24 -1.08 20.75
C GLY A 231 -8.90 -0.67 19.43
N GLY A 232 -8.12 -0.28 18.42
CA GLY A 232 -8.61 -0.07 17.06
C GLY A 232 -8.64 -1.36 16.21
N MET A 233 -8.88 -1.22 14.91
CA MET A 233 -8.99 -2.34 13.96
C MET A 233 -7.80 -2.45 13.00
N LEU A 234 -6.86 -1.49 13.04
CA LEU A 234 -5.71 -1.54 12.14
C LEU A 234 -4.70 -2.58 12.63
N TYR A 235 -4.49 -3.57 11.78
CA TYR A 235 -3.61 -4.70 12.04
C TYR A 235 -2.82 -5.02 10.78
N ALA A 236 -1.50 -5.07 10.92
CA ALA A 236 -0.61 -5.61 9.91
C ALA A 236 -0.29 -7.08 10.26
N PRO A 237 -0.38 -8.02 9.30
CA PRO A 237 0.19 -9.35 9.48
C PRO A 237 1.68 -9.25 9.84
N PRO A 238 2.19 -10.15 10.70
CA PRO A 238 3.60 -10.12 11.08
C PRO A 238 4.50 -10.23 9.85
N PHE A 239 5.49 -9.33 9.76
CA PHE A 239 6.52 -9.34 8.71
C PHE A 239 7.56 -10.46 8.92
N SER A 240 7.47 -11.19 10.04
CA SER A 240 8.39 -12.26 10.41
C SER A 240 8.10 -13.57 9.69
N THR A 241 9.15 -14.27 9.28
CA THR A 241 9.07 -15.63 8.73
C THR A 241 9.03 -16.73 9.81
N SER A 242 8.98 -16.35 11.09
CA SER A 242 8.93 -17.30 12.20
C SER A 242 7.53 -17.92 12.30
N PRO A 243 7.40 -19.25 12.24
CA PRO A 243 6.12 -19.96 12.31
C PRO A 243 5.43 -19.84 13.67
#